data_AF-A0A4U5LRD3-F1
#
_entry.id   AF-A0A4U5LRD3-F1
#
_cell.length_a   1.000
_cell.length_b   1.000
_cell.length_c   1.000
_cell.angle_alpha   90.00
_cell.angle_beta   90.00
_cell.angle_gamma   90.00
#
_symmetry.space_group_name_H-M   'P 1'
#
loop_
_entity.id
_entity.type
_entity.pdbx_description
1 polymer ?
#
loop_
_entity_poly.entity_id
_entity_poly.type
_entity_poly.pdbx_seq_one_letter_code
_entity_poly.pdbx_strand_id
1 'polypeptide(L)'
;MRLLRAALLCAAALATFLIIGIVIGTVYKSFNLKPITVTGLDEFMLNNSVTPKRTSNVSQGFTQQSGTVLVNRRVPKPQNNSNFRLPKNVVPIRYMIDLNVSMDALEYNGTVVIECQALIKTNQITVHESVTQIQWIKVTDAEEGYEYPVFGFTQENHNFLTISLNQTILEDHKFLLTIGFYNRVPYARNGGFPGVFFDKSEDGQPLMVTGFEQNFARTAFPCFDEPHLKATFAMRISVEEEFDVFFNMPEDKETSAWWSRHLLSNGPNNDKTRKTSSRRPQKCPLIWSLL
;
A
#
# COMPACT_ATOMS: atom_id res chain seq x y z
N MET A 1 -1.83 55.18 -25.70
CA MET A 1 -1.08 54.44 -24.64
C MET A 1 -1.69 53.10 -24.23
N ARG A 2 -3.01 52.97 -24.06
CA ARG A 2 -3.66 51.69 -23.66
C ARG A 2 -3.65 50.60 -24.74
N LEU A 3 -3.83 50.97 -26.01
CA LEU A 3 -3.80 50.03 -27.15
C LEU A 3 -2.41 49.40 -27.39
N LEU A 4 -1.33 50.18 -27.19
CA LEU A 4 0.04 49.69 -27.34
C LEU A 4 0.40 48.65 -26.27
N ARG A 5 -0.10 48.82 -25.04
CA ARG A 5 0.10 47.87 -23.93
C ARG A 5 -0.65 46.56 -24.15
N ALA A 6 -1.87 46.62 -24.71
CA ALA A 6 -2.63 45.42 -25.06
C ALA A 6 -1.95 44.61 -26.18
N ALA A 7 -1.41 45.29 -27.20
CA ALA A 7 -0.67 44.63 -28.28
C ALA A 7 0.62 43.94 -27.78
N LEU A 8 1.36 44.57 -26.86
CA LEU A 8 2.55 43.98 -26.24
C LEU A 8 2.23 42.74 -25.39
N LEU A 9 1.12 42.76 -24.63
CA LEU A 9 0.69 41.61 -23.83
C LEU A 9 0.24 40.43 -24.70
N CYS A 10 -0.47 40.69 -25.81
CA CYS A 10 -0.82 39.65 -26.77
C CYS A 10 0.41 39.04 -27.45
N ALA A 11 1.39 39.86 -27.85
CA ALA A 11 2.62 39.38 -28.45
C ALA A 11 3.43 38.50 -27.47
N ALA A 12 3.49 38.88 -26.20
CA ALA A 12 4.14 38.08 -25.16
C ALA A 12 3.43 36.74 -24.93
N ALA A 13 2.10 36.72 -24.89
CA ALA A 13 1.33 35.48 -24.75
C ALA A 13 1.57 34.52 -25.93
N LEU A 14 1.53 35.02 -27.17
CA LEU A 14 1.80 34.19 -28.36
C LEU A 14 3.23 33.62 -28.37
N ALA A 15 4.22 34.39 -27.93
CA ALA A 15 5.60 33.91 -27.79
C ALA A 15 5.72 32.78 -26.76
N THR A 16 5.00 32.87 -25.63
CA THR A 16 5.01 31.80 -24.61
C THR A 16 4.41 30.49 -25.12
N PHE A 17 3.31 30.55 -25.88
CA PHE A 17 2.72 29.34 -26.49
C PHE A 17 3.65 28.68 -27.51
N LEU A 18 4.40 29.48 -28.27
CA LEU A 18 5.34 28.97 -29.27
C LEU A 18 6.54 28.27 -28.61
N ILE A 19 7.06 28.83 -27.50
CA ILE A 19 8.14 28.22 -26.72
C ILE A 19 7.67 26.90 -26.06
N ILE A 20 6.48 26.89 -25.46
CA ILE A 20 5.89 25.68 -24.86
C ILE A 20 5.71 24.59 -25.93
N GLY A 21 5.22 24.95 -27.12
CA GLY A 21 5.07 24.01 -28.24
C GLY A 21 6.40 23.39 -28.70
N ILE A 22 7.48 24.19 -28.76
CA ILE A 22 8.81 23.67 -29.12
C ILE A 22 9.35 22.73 -28.03
N VAL A 23 9.21 23.08 -26.74
CA VAL A 23 9.66 22.24 -25.62
C VAL A 23 8.89 20.92 -25.58
N ILE A 24 7.58 20.94 -25.79
CA ILE A 24 6.77 19.72 -25.88
C ILE A 24 7.24 18.89 -27.08
N GLY A 25 7.45 19.50 -28.24
CA GLY A 25 7.93 18.80 -29.45
C GLY A 25 9.30 18.12 -29.27
N THR A 26 10.24 18.75 -28.57
CA THR A 26 11.56 18.17 -28.30
C THR A 26 11.50 17.03 -27.27
N VAL A 27 10.62 17.14 -26.27
CA VAL A 27 10.34 16.06 -25.32
C VAL A 27 9.70 14.86 -26.04
N TYR A 28 8.67 15.08 -26.86
CA TYR A 28 8.03 13.99 -27.63
C TYR A 28 9.02 13.29 -28.58
N LYS A 29 9.96 14.03 -29.18
CA LYS A 29 11.00 13.45 -30.05
C LYS A 29 12.06 12.66 -29.26
N SER A 30 12.34 13.01 -28.01
CA SER A 30 13.28 12.26 -27.13
C SER A 30 12.70 10.96 -26.58
N PHE A 31 11.37 10.83 -26.50
CA PHE A 31 10.72 9.66 -25.92
C PHE A 31 10.46 8.49 -26.88
N ASN A 32 10.82 8.61 -28.17
CA ASN A 32 10.78 7.52 -29.16
C ASN A 32 9.49 6.64 -29.13
N LEU A 33 8.35 7.24 -28.79
CA LEU A 33 7.06 6.55 -28.75
C LEU A 33 6.61 6.34 -30.19
N LYS A 34 6.68 5.09 -30.66
CA LYS A 34 6.04 4.71 -31.92
C LYS A 34 4.53 4.89 -31.75
N PRO A 35 3.83 5.56 -32.70
CA PRO A 35 2.38 5.63 -32.66
C PRO A 35 1.79 4.21 -32.75
N ILE A 36 0.88 3.90 -31.83
CA ILE A 36 0.13 2.65 -31.84
C ILE A 36 -0.85 2.72 -33.02
N THR A 37 -0.52 2.03 -34.10
CA THR A 37 -1.46 1.78 -35.21
C THR A 37 -2.38 0.63 -34.78
N VAL A 38 -3.63 0.94 -34.43
CA VAL A 38 -4.68 -0.07 -34.25
C VAL A 38 -5.18 -0.47 -35.64
N THR A 39 -4.55 -1.50 -36.21
CA THR A 39 -5.09 -2.23 -37.36
C THR A 39 -5.31 -3.66 -36.92
N GLY A 40 -6.57 -4.07 -36.74
CA GLY A 40 -6.90 -5.47 -36.42
C GLY A 40 -8.12 -5.71 -35.53
N LEU A 41 -9.19 -4.91 -35.64
CA LEU A 41 -10.47 -5.18 -34.96
C LEU A 41 -11.65 -5.46 -35.89
N ASP A 42 -11.42 -5.62 -37.20
CA ASP A 42 -12.51 -5.85 -38.17
C ASP A 42 -12.66 -7.32 -38.62
N GLU A 43 -11.79 -8.25 -38.20
CA GLU A 43 -11.82 -9.64 -38.72
C GLU A 43 -12.41 -10.68 -37.76
N PHE A 44 -12.89 -10.27 -36.57
CA PHE A 44 -13.44 -11.21 -35.58
C PHE A 44 -14.98 -11.15 -35.40
N MET A 45 -15.69 -10.36 -36.21
CA MET A 45 -17.15 -10.19 -36.08
C MET A 45 -17.99 -10.83 -37.18
N LEU A 46 -17.44 -11.72 -38.03
CA LEU A 46 -18.20 -12.32 -39.14
C LEU A 46 -18.51 -13.82 -39.05
N ASN A 47 -18.28 -14.51 -37.95
CA ASN A 47 -18.66 -15.93 -37.84
C ASN A 47 -19.27 -16.23 -36.48
N ASN A 48 -20.60 -16.07 -36.37
CA ASN A 48 -21.52 -16.97 -35.64
C ASN A 48 -22.91 -16.31 -35.52
N SER A 49 -23.68 -16.34 -36.61
CA SER A 49 -25.12 -16.13 -36.59
C SER A 49 -25.82 -17.49 -36.41
N VAL A 50 -26.42 -17.71 -35.24
CA VAL A 50 -27.37 -18.81 -35.00
C VAL A 50 -28.66 -18.23 -34.42
N THR A 51 -29.76 -18.46 -35.13
CA THR A 51 -31.12 -18.00 -34.85
C THR A 51 -31.85 -18.93 -33.88
N PRO A 52 -32.83 -18.45 -33.08
CA PRO A 52 -33.76 -19.34 -32.38
C PRO A 52 -35.07 -19.52 -33.15
N LYS A 53 -35.41 -20.78 -33.46
CA LYS A 53 -36.71 -21.20 -34.00
C LYS A 53 -37.76 -21.31 -32.88
N ARG A 54 -39.00 -20.94 -33.24
CA ARG A 54 -40.25 -20.95 -32.47
C ARG A 54 -41.13 -22.14 -32.93
N THR A 55 -41.84 -22.80 -32.01
CA THR A 55 -43.14 -23.53 -32.21
C THR A 55 -43.63 -24.07 -30.85
N SER A 56 -44.73 -23.57 -30.25
CA SER A 56 -46.17 -23.99 -30.32
C SER A 56 -46.47 -25.38 -29.75
N ASN A 57 -47.53 -25.75 -29.03
CA ASN A 57 -48.76 -25.16 -28.47
C ASN A 57 -49.42 -26.28 -27.58
N VAL A 58 -50.57 -25.98 -26.94
CA VAL A 58 -51.77 -26.87 -26.75
C VAL A 58 -52.29 -27.07 -25.29
N SER A 59 -53.25 -26.19 -24.95
CA SER A 59 -54.63 -26.36 -24.40
C SER A 59 -55.02 -26.99 -23.04
N GLN A 60 -55.77 -26.16 -22.28
CA GLN A 60 -57.11 -26.35 -21.64
C GLN A 60 -57.32 -27.12 -20.31
N GLY A 61 -58.08 -26.50 -19.39
CA GLY A 61 -58.82 -27.16 -18.30
C GLY A 61 -59.13 -26.28 -17.07
N PHE A 62 -60.39 -26.19 -16.66
CA PHE A 62 -60.99 -25.30 -15.64
C PHE A 62 -61.09 -25.95 -14.24
N THR A 63 -61.18 -25.12 -13.18
CA THR A 63 -61.89 -25.30 -11.87
C THR A 63 -61.08 -25.46 -10.56
N GLN A 64 -61.28 -24.46 -9.69
CA GLN A 64 -61.22 -24.33 -8.22
C GLN A 64 -60.53 -25.39 -7.33
N GLN A 65 -59.64 -24.94 -6.42
CA GLN A 65 -59.79 -25.10 -4.95
C GLN A 65 -58.62 -24.47 -4.15
N SER A 66 -58.96 -23.92 -2.98
CA SER A 66 -58.09 -23.34 -1.95
C SER A 66 -56.86 -24.19 -1.61
N GLY A 67 -55.71 -23.53 -1.48
CA GLY A 67 -54.51 -24.10 -0.87
C GLY A 67 -53.36 -23.10 -0.82
N THR A 68 -53.02 -22.65 0.38
CA THR A 68 -51.91 -21.73 0.66
C THR A 68 -50.58 -22.39 0.29
N VAL A 69 -49.89 -21.90 -0.76
CA VAL A 69 -48.48 -22.23 -1.01
C VAL A 69 -47.66 -20.96 -0.78
N LEU A 70 -47.04 -20.88 0.39
CA LEU A 70 -46.00 -19.89 0.67
C LEU A 70 -44.80 -20.20 -0.26
N VAL A 71 -44.77 -19.56 -1.43
CA VAL A 71 -43.59 -19.57 -2.28
C VAL A 71 -42.50 -18.79 -1.55
N ASN A 72 -41.63 -19.54 -0.88
CA ASN A 72 -40.45 -19.01 -0.21
C ASN A 72 -39.44 -18.60 -1.30
N ARG A 73 -39.66 -17.43 -1.94
CA ARG A 73 -38.64 -16.79 -2.78
C ARG A 73 -37.50 -16.36 -1.86
N ARG A 74 -36.56 -17.26 -1.61
CA ARG A 74 -35.20 -16.85 -1.27
C ARG A 74 -34.66 -16.11 -2.48
N VAL A 75 -34.73 -14.78 -2.43
CA VAL A 75 -33.89 -13.92 -3.26
C VAL A 75 -32.46 -14.44 -3.05
N PRO A 76 -31.73 -14.87 -4.09
CA PRO A 76 -30.34 -15.23 -3.92
C PRO A 76 -29.62 -14.03 -3.32
N LYS A 77 -29.13 -14.19 -2.10
CA LYS A 77 -28.23 -13.21 -1.49
C LYS A 77 -27.12 -12.97 -2.52
N PRO A 78 -26.85 -11.73 -2.94
CA PRO A 78 -25.76 -11.48 -3.88
C PRO A 78 -24.50 -12.09 -3.25
N GLN A 79 -23.90 -13.06 -3.94
CA GLN A 79 -22.62 -13.61 -3.55
C GLN A 79 -21.58 -12.54 -3.85
N ASN A 80 -21.41 -11.60 -2.92
CA ASN A 80 -20.30 -10.67 -2.95
C ASN A 80 -19.05 -11.47 -2.59
N ASN A 81 -18.44 -12.08 -3.60
CA ASN A 81 -17.22 -12.86 -3.48
C ASN A 81 -16.00 -11.91 -3.45
N SER A 82 -16.03 -10.92 -2.55
CA SER A 82 -14.87 -10.10 -2.24
C SER A 82 -14.06 -10.86 -1.19
N ASN A 83 -13.09 -11.67 -1.63
CA ASN A 83 -12.19 -12.35 -0.71
C ASN A 83 -11.41 -11.30 0.10
N PHE A 84 -11.72 -11.16 1.39
CA PHE A 84 -11.00 -10.30 2.33
C PHE A 84 -9.63 -10.87 2.75
N ARG A 85 -9.05 -11.76 1.94
CA ARG A 85 -7.84 -12.54 2.25
C ARG A 85 -6.77 -12.25 1.22
N LEU A 86 -5.53 -12.21 1.68
CA LEU A 86 -4.36 -12.09 0.84
C LEU A 86 -4.25 -13.31 -0.10
N PRO A 87 -3.73 -13.10 -1.32
CA PRO A 87 -3.32 -14.20 -2.18
C PRO A 87 -2.24 -15.06 -1.49
N LYS A 88 -2.25 -16.37 -1.76
CA LYS A 88 -1.33 -17.34 -1.13
C LYS A 88 -0.02 -17.54 -1.90
N ASN A 89 0.36 -16.57 -2.73
CA ASN A 89 1.54 -16.63 -3.60
C ASN A 89 2.82 -16.17 -2.90
N VAL A 90 2.72 -15.37 -1.84
CA VAL A 90 3.86 -14.79 -1.12
C VAL A 90 3.66 -14.93 0.38
N VAL A 91 4.72 -15.26 1.11
CA VAL A 91 4.74 -15.30 2.57
C VAL A 91 5.86 -14.41 3.13
N PRO A 92 5.64 -13.71 4.26
CA PRO A 92 6.68 -12.95 4.94
C PRO A 92 7.60 -13.88 5.76
N ILE A 93 8.87 -13.52 5.89
CA ILE A 93 9.86 -14.20 6.73
C ILE A 93 10.29 -13.30 7.89
N ARG A 94 10.68 -12.05 7.56
CA ARG A 94 11.10 -11.05 8.54
C ARG A 94 10.67 -9.66 8.13
N TYR A 95 10.39 -8.85 9.14
CA TYR A 95 10.07 -7.43 9.05
C TYR A 95 11.14 -6.59 9.68
N MET A 96 11.43 -5.48 9.02
CA MET A 96 12.32 -4.45 9.48
C MET A 96 11.65 -3.11 9.30
N ILE A 97 11.29 -2.49 10.42
CA ILE A 97 10.46 -1.29 10.44
C ILE A 97 11.28 -0.15 11.04
N ASP A 98 11.48 0.90 10.26
CA ASP A 98 12.18 2.11 10.69
C ASP A 98 11.21 3.29 10.65
N LEU A 99 11.02 3.93 11.80
CA LEU A 99 10.07 5.00 11.97
C LEU A 99 10.78 6.25 12.47
N ASN A 100 10.47 7.39 11.85
CA ASN A 100 10.88 8.71 12.27
C ASN A 100 9.63 9.46 12.71
N VAL A 101 9.41 9.50 14.02
CA VAL A 101 8.22 10.01 14.68
C VAL A 101 8.42 11.46 15.08
N SER A 102 7.41 12.29 14.83
CA SER A 102 7.32 13.62 15.44
C SER A 102 6.13 13.68 16.38
N MET A 103 6.41 13.89 17.66
CA MET A 103 5.39 13.99 18.69
C MET A 103 4.62 15.32 18.63
N ASP A 104 5.25 16.39 18.15
CA ASP A 104 4.61 17.70 18.00
C ASP A 104 3.62 17.73 16.84
N ALA A 105 3.99 17.12 15.70
CA ALA A 105 3.18 17.12 14.49
C ALA A 105 2.17 15.96 14.42
N LEU A 106 2.25 15.00 15.35
CA LEU A 106 1.42 13.79 15.39
C LEU A 106 1.45 13.01 14.07
N GLU A 107 2.67 12.83 13.56
CA GLU A 107 2.92 12.17 12.29
C GLU A 107 4.25 11.42 12.34
N TYR A 108 4.43 10.51 11.40
CA TYR A 108 5.72 9.86 11.21
C TYR A 108 5.94 9.47 9.75
N ASN A 109 7.21 9.45 9.36
CA ASN A 109 7.65 8.80 8.13
C ASN A 109 8.21 7.43 8.50
N GLY A 110 7.90 6.43 7.69
CA GLY A 110 8.32 5.06 7.91
C GLY A 110 8.92 4.43 6.67
N THR A 111 9.85 3.51 6.89
CA THR A 111 10.28 2.53 5.88
C THR A 111 10.09 1.14 6.46
N VAL A 112 9.33 0.31 5.76
CA VAL A 112 9.22 -1.11 6.07
C VAL A 112 9.95 -1.92 5.02
N VAL A 113 10.80 -2.83 5.45
CA VAL A 113 11.44 -3.85 4.63
C VAL A 113 10.93 -5.20 5.06
N ILE A 114 10.37 -5.93 4.12
CA ILE A 114 9.80 -7.25 4.34
C ILE A 114 10.62 -8.21 3.49
N GLU A 115 11.33 -9.14 4.12
CA GLU A 115 11.84 -10.29 3.39
C GLU A 115 10.69 -11.25 3.17
N CYS A 116 10.49 -11.61 1.91
CA CYS A 116 9.40 -12.44 1.45
C CYS A 116 9.96 -13.66 0.71
N GLN A 117 9.16 -14.73 0.65
CA GLN A 117 9.38 -15.87 -0.25
C GLN A 117 8.17 -16.03 -1.16
N ALA A 118 8.42 -16.20 -2.46
CA ALA A 118 7.38 -16.58 -3.41
C ALA A 118 7.11 -18.09 -3.29
N LEU A 119 5.88 -18.47 -2.92
CA LEU A 119 5.46 -19.88 -2.88
C LEU A 119 5.06 -20.41 -4.25
N ILE A 120 4.71 -19.52 -5.18
CA ILE A 120 4.38 -19.83 -6.56
C ILE A 120 4.92 -18.66 -7.38
N LYS A 121 5.40 -18.94 -8.60
CA LYS A 121 5.86 -17.90 -9.52
C LYS A 121 4.82 -16.77 -9.63
N THR A 122 5.25 -15.53 -9.49
CA THR A 122 4.33 -14.39 -9.45
C THR A 122 4.98 -13.09 -9.90
N ASN A 123 4.19 -12.22 -10.50
CA ASN A 123 4.56 -10.85 -10.83
C ASN A 123 3.72 -9.83 -10.03
N GLN A 124 3.02 -10.29 -9.00
CA GLN A 124 2.12 -9.47 -8.21
C GLN A 124 2.31 -9.76 -6.72
N ILE A 125 2.46 -8.70 -5.92
CA ILE A 125 2.60 -8.81 -4.47
C ILE A 125 1.48 -8.00 -3.85
N THR A 126 0.68 -8.61 -2.99
CA THR A 126 -0.40 -7.92 -2.27
C THR A 126 -0.12 -7.98 -0.77
N VAL A 127 -0.20 -6.83 -0.12
CA VAL A 127 -0.09 -6.68 1.34
C VAL A 127 -1.29 -5.91 1.86
N HIS A 128 -1.56 -6.00 3.16
CA HIS A 128 -2.52 -5.13 3.82
C HIS A 128 -1.91 -3.76 4.07
N GLU A 129 -2.71 -2.71 3.87
CA GLU A 129 -2.24 -1.33 3.95
C GLU A 129 -3.40 -0.39 4.25
N SER A 130 -3.23 0.46 5.26
CA SER A 130 -4.17 1.54 5.65
C SER A 130 -3.42 2.75 6.22
N VAL A 131 -2.24 3.05 5.68
CA VAL A 131 -1.47 4.25 6.07
C VAL A 131 -2.00 5.47 5.33
N THR A 132 -1.61 6.66 5.78
CA THR A 132 -2.08 7.91 5.16
C THR A 132 -1.59 8.06 3.72
N GLN A 133 -0.33 7.71 3.44
CA GLN A 133 0.24 7.82 2.10
C GLN A 133 1.40 6.85 1.87
N ILE A 134 1.42 6.20 0.70
CA ILE A 134 2.60 5.50 0.17
C ILE A 134 3.48 6.49 -0.60
N GLN A 135 4.76 6.55 -0.26
CA GLN A 135 5.71 7.49 -0.86
C GLN A 135 6.48 6.85 -2.02
N TRP A 136 6.98 5.63 -1.82
CA TRP A 136 7.73 4.87 -2.82
C TRP A 136 7.74 3.37 -2.49
N ILE A 137 7.98 2.55 -3.50
CA ILE A 137 8.04 1.08 -3.40
C ILE A 137 9.25 0.59 -4.19
N LYS A 138 10.02 -0.33 -3.61
CA LYS A 138 11.13 -1.02 -4.26
C LYS A 138 11.06 -2.51 -3.98
N VAL A 139 11.33 -3.33 -4.98
CA VAL A 139 11.39 -4.79 -4.85
C VAL A 139 12.75 -5.27 -5.37
N THR A 140 13.53 -5.94 -4.53
CA THR A 140 14.86 -6.45 -4.92
C THR A 140 15.00 -7.93 -4.61
N ASP A 141 15.77 -8.65 -5.40
CA ASP A 141 16.21 -9.99 -5.06
C ASP A 141 16.99 -9.97 -3.73
N ALA A 142 16.76 -10.96 -2.86
CA ALA A 142 17.34 -10.98 -1.52
C ALA A 142 18.79 -11.47 -1.50
N GLU A 143 19.24 -12.20 -2.53
CA GLU A 143 20.58 -12.79 -2.60
C GLU A 143 21.49 -12.00 -3.55
N GLU A 144 21.02 -11.75 -4.78
CA GLU A 144 21.78 -11.08 -5.82
C GLU A 144 21.61 -9.55 -5.80
N GLY A 145 20.55 -9.05 -5.17
CA GLY A 145 20.32 -7.62 -4.95
C GLY A 145 19.87 -6.83 -6.19
N TYR A 146 19.64 -7.47 -7.34
CA TYR A 146 19.05 -6.80 -8.50
C TYR A 146 17.60 -6.40 -8.23
N GLU A 147 17.14 -5.35 -8.91
CA GLU A 147 15.79 -4.83 -8.73
C GLU A 147 14.79 -5.53 -9.67
N TYR A 148 13.63 -5.92 -9.12
CA TYR A 148 12.45 -6.27 -9.90
C TYR A 148 11.68 -4.99 -10.21
N PRO A 149 11.66 -4.51 -11.47
CA PRO A 149 11.08 -3.21 -11.77
C PRO A 149 9.58 -3.18 -11.49
N VAL A 150 9.15 -2.25 -10.62
CA VAL A 150 7.74 -2.03 -10.30
C VAL A 150 7.08 -1.35 -11.49
N PHE A 151 6.06 -2.01 -12.06
CA PHE A 151 5.21 -1.47 -13.13
C PHE A 151 4.24 -0.43 -12.59
N GLY A 152 3.66 -0.70 -11.42
CA GLY A 152 2.70 0.17 -10.75
C GLY A 152 2.11 -0.49 -9.52
N PHE A 153 1.28 0.23 -8.79
CA PHE A 153 0.56 -0.29 -7.64
C PHE A 153 -0.86 0.28 -7.58
N THR A 154 -1.76 -0.45 -6.90
CA THR A 154 -3.13 -0.02 -6.62
C THR A 154 -3.40 -0.12 -5.13
N GLN A 155 -4.23 0.80 -4.62
CA GLN A 155 -4.71 0.80 -3.25
C GLN A 155 -6.23 0.58 -3.27
N GLU A 156 -6.69 -0.48 -2.63
CA GLU A 156 -8.10 -0.85 -2.60
C GLU A 156 -8.69 -0.59 -1.22
N ASN A 157 -9.53 0.46 -1.12
CA ASN A 157 -10.30 0.82 0.09
C ASN A 157 -9.48 0.83 1.40
N HIS A 158 -8.22 1.26 1.34
CA HIS A 158 -7.30 1.25 2.50
C HIS A 158 -7.25 -0.11 3.21
N ASN A 159 -7.29 -1.19 2.44
CA ASN A 159 -7.17 -2.55 2.96
C ASN A 159 -6.10 -3.37 2.27
N PHE A 160 -5.84 -3.08 1.00
CA PHE A 160 -4.86 -3.79 0.21
C PHE A 160 -4.03 -2.82 -0.62
N LEU A 161 -2.72 -3.05 -0.61
CA LEU A 161 -1.76 -2.50 -1.54
C LEU A 161 -1.29 -3.64 -2.45
N THR A 162 -1.61 -3.53 -3.73
CA THR A 162 -1.26 -4.51 -4.76
C THR A 162 -0.20 -3.94 -5.68
N ILE A 163 0.95 -4.60 -5.75
CA ILE A 163 2.16 -4.16 -6.46
C ILE A 163 2.35 -5.07 -7.66
N SER A 164 2.42 -4.48 -8.85
CA SER A 164 2.63 -5.19 -10.12
C SER A 164 4.07 -5.00 -10.59
N LEU A 165 4.71 -6.10 -11.00
CA LEU A 165 6.10 -6.13 -11.45
C LEU A 165 6.17 -6.39 -12.95
N ASN A 166 7.18 -5.81 -13.62
CA ASN A 166 7.48 -6.09 -15.04
C ASN A 166 8.16 -7.44 -15.24
N GLN A 167 8.68 -8.03 -14.16
CA GLN A 167 9.37 -9.30 -14.15
C GLN A 167 8.69 -10.26 -13.17
N THR A 168 8.74 -11.55 -13.49
CA THR A 168 8.17 -12.60 -12.63
C THR A 168 9.23 -13.07 -11.64
N ILE A 169 8.88 -13.05 -10.35
CA ILE A 169 9.64 -13.72 -9.30
C ILE A 169 9.34 -15.21 -9.40
N LEU A 170 10.39 -16.03 -9.45
CA LEU A 170 10.24 -17.48 -9.54
C LEU A 170 9.79 -18.07 -8.21
N GLU A 171 9.21 -19.27 -8.28
CA GLU A 171 8.86 -20.04 -7.08
C GLU A 171 10.12 -20.32 -6.24
N ASP A 172 9.94 -20.36 -4.92
CA ASP A 172 10.96 -20.52 -3.89
C ASP A 172 12.00 -19.39 -3.76
N HIS A 173 12.02 -18.42 -4.67
CA HIS A 173 12.93 -17.27 -4.56
C HIS A 173 12.54 -16.33 -3.41
N LYS A 174 13.58 -15.77 -2.78
CA LYS A 174 13.45 -14.75 -1.74
C LYS A 174 13.71 -13.37 -2.31
N PHE A 175 12.95 -12.39 -1.82
CA PHE A 175 13.07 -11.01 -2.24
C PHE A 175 12.76 -10.07 -1.08
N LEU A 176 13.18 -8.82 -1.21
CA LEU A 176 12.91 -7.74 -0.27
C LEU A 176 11.87 -6.81 -0.87
N LEU A 177 10.73 -6.69 -0.19
CA LEU A 177 9.74 -5.65 -0.44
C LEU A 177 10.02 -4.47 0.49
N THR A 178 10.45 -3.34 -0.08
CA THR A 178 10.79 -2.12 0.65
C THR A 178 9.75 -1.05 0.32
N ILE A 179 9.07 -0.52 1.32
CA ILE A 179 8.01 0.49 1.15
C ILE A 179 8.30 1.68 2.05
N GLY A 180 8.43 2.86 1.44
CA GLY A 180 8.43 4.14 2.13
C GLY A 180 7.02 4.69 2.23
N PHE A 181 6.65 5.16 3.42
CA PHE A 181 5.29 5.63 3.69
C PHE A 181 5.27 6.76 4.72
N TYR A 182 4.16 7.46 4.75
CA TYR A 182 3.86 8.53 5.70
C TYR A 182 2.54 8.24 6.39
N ASN A 183 2.46 8.57 7.68
CA ASN A 183 1.24 8.41 8.44
C ASN A 183 0.96 9.58 9.37
N ARG A 184 -0.31 9.99 9.45
CA ARG A 184 -0.84 10.88 10.49
C ARG A 184 -1.50 10.07 11.57
N VAL A 185 -1.26 10.46 12.82
CA VAL A 185 -1.73 9.75 13.99
C VAL A 185 -3.00 10.43 14.54
N PRO A 186 -4.14 9.73 14.59
CA PRO A 186 -5.36 10.29 15.17
C PRO A 186 -5.26 10.37 16.70
N TYR A 187 -6.02 11.29 17.30
CA TYR A 187 -6.24 11.32 18.75
C TYR A 187 -7.10 10.14 19.20
N ALA A 188 -6.74 9.53 20.33
CA ALA A 188 -7.56 8.56 21.03
C ALA A 188 -8.93 9.15 21.38
N ARG A 189 -9.98 8.33 21.28
CA ARG A 189 -11.32 8.67 21.78
C ARG A 189 -11.69 7.68 22.89
N ASN A 190 -12.12 8.20 24.05
CA ASN A 190 -12.73 7.49 25.18
C ASN A 190 -12.37 5.98 25.31
N GLY A 191 -11.11 5.66 25.62
CA GLY A 191 -10.68 4.27 25.92
C GLY A 191 -9.75 3.61 24.90
N GLY A 192 -9.11 4.40 24.02
CA GLY A 192 -8.15 3.93 23.03
C GLY A 192 -8.74 3.82 21.62
N PHE A 193 -7.89 3.92 20.61
CA PHE A 193 -8.27 3.74 19.20
C PHE A 193 -7.56 2.49 18.66
N PRO A 194 -8.20 1.64 17.87
CA PRO A 194 -7.50 0.53 17.24
C PRO A 194 -6.44 1.06 16.25
N GLY A 195 -5.24 0.47 16.25
CA GLY A 195 -4.13 0.92 15.40
C GLY A 195 -3.15 1.84 16.12
N VAL A 196 -2.63 2.86 15.42
CA VAL A 196 -1.72 3.87 16.00
C VAL A 196 -2.52 5.09 16.41
N PHE A 197 -2.33 5.58 17.63
CA PHE A 197 -3.04 6.74 18.13
C PHE A 197 -2.24 7.53 19.14
N PHE A 198 -2.63 8.80 19.28
CA PHE A 198 -2.09 9.70 20.30
C PHE A 198 -2.99 9.68 21.54
N ASP A 199 -2.37 9.65 22.71
CA ASP A 199 -3.06 9.69 24.00
C ASP A 199 -2.28 10.55 25.01
N LYS A 200 -2.77 10.64 26.25
CA LYS A 200 -2.07 11.25 27.37
C LYS A 200 -1.97 10.28 28.54
N SER A 201 -0.83 10.27 29.23
CA SER A 201 -0.67 9.51 30.46
C SER A 201 -1.57 10.07 31.58
N GLU A 202 -1.65 9.36 32.71
CA GLU A 202 -2.35 9.84 33.91
C GLU A 202 -1.84 11.20 34.40
N ASP A 203 -0.53 11.44 34.27
CA ASP A 203 0.13 12.72 34.59
C ASP A 203 0.05 13.76 33.45
N GLY A 204 -0.76 13.49 32.42
CA GLY A 204 -1.00 14.40 31.29
C GLY A 204 0.14 14.47 30.26
N GLN A 205 1.12 13.56 30.31
CA GLN A 205 2.24 13.55 29.35
C GLN A 205 1.79 12.99 28.00
N PRO A 206 2.23 13.55 26.87
CA PRO A 206 1.88 13.06 25.54
C PRO A 206 2.42 11.65 25.29
N LEU A 207 1.57 10.78 24.75
CA LEU A 207 1.89 9.39 24.39
C LEU A 207 1.49 9.12 22.94
N MET A 208 2.30 8.33 22.23
CA MET A 208 1.89 7.66 21.00
C MET A 208 1.91 6.17 21.27
N VAL A 209 0.78 5.51 21.01
CA VAL A 209 0.51 4.14 21.41
C VAL A 209 0.01 3.32 20.23
N THR A 210 0.38 2.04 20.23
CA THR A 210 -0.11 1.06 19.25
C THR A 210 -1.04 0.04 19.91
N GLY A 211 -2.22 -0.16 19.34
CA GLY A 211 -3.20 -1.19 19.69
C GLY A 211 -3.50 -2.08 18.49
N PHE A 212 -2.63 -3.06 18.22
CA PHE A 212 -2.72 -3.92 17.02
C PHE A 212 -3.51 -5.21 17.22
N GLU A 213 -4.52 -5.20 18.08
CA GLU A 213 -5.41 -6.36 18.17
C GLU A 213 -6.08 -6.62 16.80
N GLN A 214 -6.34 -7.89 16.48
CA GLN A 214 -7.02 -8.31 15.24
C GLN A 214 -6.27 -8.01 13.94
N ASN A 215 -6.55 -6.87 13.28
CA ASN A 215 -6.10 -6.53 11.93
C ASN A 215 -5.71 -5.05 11.79
N PHE A 216 -5.23 -4.45 12.88
CA PHE A 216 -4.89 -3.03 12.92
C PHE A 216 -3.39 -2.77 12.74
N ALA A 217 -2.54 -3.78 12.60
CA ALA A 217 -1.13 -3.57 12.25
C ALA A 217 -0.99 -2.83 10.90
N ARG A 218 -1.90 -3.10 9.95
CA ARG A 218 -1.94 -2.44 8.62
C ARG A 218 -2.11 -0.92 8.66
N THR A 219 -2.61 -0.37 9.77
CA THR A 219 -2.74 1.09 9.94
C THR A 219 -1.44 1.75 10.34
N ALA A 220 -0.47 0.96 10.81
CA ALA A 220 0.84 1.46 11.25
C ALA A 220 1.88 1.43 10.15
N PHE A 221 1.90 0.34 9.38
CA PHE A 221 2.78 0.13 8.24
C PHE A 221 2.15 -0.92 7.30
N PRO A 222 2.47 -0.92 5.99
CA PRO A 222 2.04 -1.97 5.07
C PRO A 222 2.61 -3.34 5.47
N CYS A 223 1.77 -4.38 5.62
CA CYS A 223 2.20 -5.69 6.10
C CYS A 223 1.26 -6.86 5.72
N PHE A 224 1.70 -8.10 5.97
CA PHE A 224 0.89 -9.31 5.79
C PHE A 224 0.09 -9.57 7.08
N ASP A 225 -0.90 -8.71 7.32
CA ASP A 225 -1.72 -8.66 8.55
C ASP A 225 -2.80 -9.77 8.61
N GLU A 226 -2.37 -11.03 8.59
CA GLU A 226 -3.21 -12.21 8.83
C GLU A 226 -2.58 -13.15 9.87
N PRO A 227 -3.32 -13.68 10.86
CA PRO A 227 -2.75 -14.43 12.00
C PRO A 227 -1.91 -15.67 11.66
N HIS A 228 -2.07 -16.23 10.46
CA HIS A 228 -1.36 -17.42 10.02
C HIS A 228 -0.04 -17.11 9.29
N LEU A 229 0.21 -15.84 8.95
CA LEU A 229 1.42 -15.37 8.27
C LEU A 229 2.44 -14.84 9.28
N LYS A 230 3.03 -15.77 10.04
CA LYS A 230 4.01 -15.44 11.08
C LYS A 230 5.34 -15.01 10.46
N ALA A 231 5.98 -14.03 11.09
CA ALA A 231 7.30 -13.54 10.73
C ALA A 231 8.04 -13.03 11.97
N THR A 232 9.35 -12.83 11.84
CA THR A 232 10.15 -12.16 12.87
C THR A 232 10.11 -10.64 12.67
N PHE A 233 10.23 -9.86 13.75
CA PHE A 233 10.13 -8.41 13.70
C PHE A 233 11.36 -7.76 14.32
N ALA A 234 11.87 -6.77 13.60
CA ALA A 234 12.90 -5.86 14.01
C ALA A 234 12.40 -4.43 13.81
N MET A 235 12.61 -3.58 14.81
CA MET A 235 12.07 -2.23 14.79
C MET A 235 13.09 -1.21 15.27
N ARG A 236 13.14 -0.09 14.57
CA ARG A 236 13.87 1.13 14.95
C ARG A 236 12.89 2.28 14.98
N ILE A 237 12.91 3.04 16.08
CA ILE A 237 12.08 4.23 16.24
C ILE A 237 13.01 5.37 16.60
N SER A 238 12.98 6.41 15.78
CA SER A 238 13.63 7.69 16.03
C SER A 238 12.57 8.69 16.45
N VAL A 239 12.82 9.39 17.55
CA VAL A 239 11.92 10.38 18.14
C VAL A 239 12.75 11.45 18.85
N GLU A 240 12.13 12.57 19.23
CA GLU A 240 12.82 13.65 19.95
C GLU A 240 13.42 13.15 21.28
N GLU A 241 14.58 13.70 21.70
CA GLU A 241 15.38 13.18 22.83
C GLU A 241 14.63 13.15 24.19
N GLU A 242 13.55 13.91 24.30
CA GLU A 242 12.73 14.05 25.50
C GLU A 242 11.75 12.89 25.70
N PHE A 243 11.66 11.98 24.73
CA PHE A 243 10.77 10.82 24.76
C PHE A 243 11.55 9.50 24.84
N ASP A 244 11.10 8.63 25.73
CA ASP A 244 11.55 7.24 25.82
C ASP A 244 10.78 6.36 24.82
N VAL A 245 11.40 5.31 24.29
CA VAL A 245 10.72 4.31 23.43
C VAL A 245 10.70 2.95 24.12
N PHE A 246 9.52 2.33 24.20
CA PHE A 246 9.30 1.00 24.76
C PHE A 246 8.83 0.04 23.67
N PHE A 247 9.43 -1.15 23.60
CA PHE A 247 9.04 -2.19 22.67
C PHE A 247 9.09 -3.57 23.35
N ASN A 248 8.23 -4.50 22.93
CA ASN A 248 8.12 -5.82 23.54
C ASN A 248 9.31 -6.75 23.22
N MET A 249 10.03 -6.52 22.12
CA MET A 249 11.13 -7.41 21.71
C MET A 249 12.47 -7.03 22.33
N PRO A 250 13.30 -8.02 22.74
CA PRO A 250 14.67 -7.78 23.16
C PRO A 250 15.53 -7.28 21.99
N GLU A 251 16.55 -6.48 22.31
CA GLU A 251 17.52 -5.99 21.32
C GLU A 251 18.35 -7.16 20.75
N ASP A 252 18.38 -7.30 19.42
CA ASP A 252 19.11 -8.37 18.71
C ASP A 252 20.25 -7.81 17.84
N LYS A 253 21.42 -8.44 17.94
CA LYS A 253 22.68 -8.08 17.24
C LYS A 253 22.68 -8.49 15.77
N GLU A 254 22.07 -9.61 15.40
CA GLU A 254 22.03 -10.05 13.99
C GLU A 254 21.18 -9.08 13.15
N THR A 255 20.07 -8.67 13.74
CA THR A 255 19.21 -7.60 13.25
C THR A 255 20.02 -6.33 12.96
N SER A 256 20.89 -5.87 13.89
CA SER A 256 21.73 -4.67 13.69
C SER A 256 22.66 -4.77 12.47
N ALA A 257 23.29 -5.93 12.25
CA ALA A 257 24.21 -6.14 11.14
C ALA A 257 23.49 -6.13 9.78
N TRP A 258 22.27 -6.66 9.72
CA TRP A 258 21.46 -6.63 8.50
C TRP A 258 20.92 -5.21 8.22
N TRP A 259 20.47 -4.47 9.25
CA TRP A 259 20.07 -3.05 9.15
C TRP A 259 21.14 -2.20 8.46
N SER A 260 22.39 -2.32 8.89
CA SER A 260 23.52 -1.58 8.31
C SER A 260 23.75 -1.90 6.83
N ARG A 261 23.44 -3.13 6.40
CA ARG A 261 23.67 -3.58 5.03
C ARG A 261 22.58 -3.14 4.04
N HIS A 262 21.32 -3.01 4.47
CA HIS A 262 20.19 -2.85 3.54
C HIS A 262 19.39 -1.55 3.69
N LEU A 263 19.39 -0.94 4.87
CA LEU A 263 18.59 0.27 5.15
C LEU A 263 19.44 1.54 5.19
N LEU A 264 20.66 1.48 5.73
CA LEU A 264 21.58 2.62 5.71
C LEU A 264 22.20 2.87 4.32
N SER A 265 22.25 1.86 3.45
CA SER A 265 22.77 2.01 2.08
C SER A 265 21.74 2.59 1.09
N ASN A 266 20.45 2.51 1.43
CA ASN A 266 19.34 2.84 0.52
C ASN A 266 18.44 3.98 1.05
N GLY A 267 18.63 4.43 2.30
CA GLY A 267 17.92 5.58 2.85
C GLY A 267 18.52 6.92 2.39
N PRO A 268 17.73 8.00 2.33
CA PRO A 268 18.25 9.34 2.05
C PRO A 268 19.24 9.72 3.16
N ASN A 269 20.48 10.06 2.76
CA ASN A 269 21.56 10.53 3.62
C ASN A 269 21.05 11.52 4.67
N ASN A 270 21.07 11.11 5.95
CA ASN A 270 21.19 12.01 7.10
C ASN A 270 21.54 11.18 8.34
N ASP A 271 22.80 11.24 8.74
CA ASP A 271 23.30 10.66 9.98
C ASP A 271 23.90 11.76 10.87
N LYS A 272 23.94 11.47 12.17
CA LYS A 272 24.66 12.10 13.29
C LYS A 272 23.79 12.81 14.34
N THR A 273 22.88 12.10 14.98
CA THR A 273 22.51 12.30 16.42
C THR A 273 21.48 11.26 16.89
N ARG A 274 21.79 9.96 16.91
CA ARG A 274 20.79 8.96 17.36
C ARG A 274 21.40 7.86 18.24
N LYS A 275 20.94 7.78 19.49
CA LYS A 275 21.34 6.77 20.48
C LYS A 275 20.49 5.51 20.35
N THR A 276 21.12 4.36 20.53
CA THR A 276 20.47 3.11 20.96
C THR A 276 20.26 3.15 22.47
N SER A 277 19.14 2.56 22.92
CA SER A 277 18.62 2.62 24.30
C SER A 277 19.66 2.19 25.35
N SER A 278 19.88 3.05 26.36
CA SER A 278 20.64 2.74 27.58
C SER A 278 20.02 3.50 28.77
N ARG A 279 19.70 2.76 29.84
CA ARG A 279 18.83 3.16 30.97
C ARG A 279 19.16 4.48 31.71
N ARG A 280 18.10 5.30 31.88
CA ARG A 280 17.68 6.23 32.98
C ARG A 280 18.59 7.40 33.43
N PRO A 281 18.04 8.54 33.90
CA PRO A 281 16.69 8.74 34.49
C PRO A 281 15.75 9.78 33.82
N GLN A 282 14.44 9.50 33.99
CA GLN A 282 13.23 10.33 33.81
C GLN A 282 13.15 11.28 32.60
N LYS A 283 12.36 10.92 31.56
CA LYS A 283 11.11 11.61 31.16
C LYS A 283 10.41 10.95 29.95
N CYS A 284 9.07 10.91 30.06
CA CYS A 284 7.98 10.62 29.11
C CYS A 284 8.03 9.35 28.21
N PRO A 285 7.13 8.37 28.42
CA PRO A 285 7.17 7.10 27.67
C PRO A 285 6.42 7.11 26.32
N LEU A 286 6.98 6.49 25.29
CA LEU A 286 6.29 6.04 24.06
C LEU A 286 6.14 4.53 24.10
N ILE A 287 4.92 4.03 24.14
CA ILE A 287 4.67 2.59 24.29
C ILE A 287 4.32 1.99 22.93
N TRP A 288 5.26 1.26 22.35
CA TRP A 288 5.04 0.41 21.19
C TRP A 288 4.82 -1.04 21.63
N SER A 289 3.64 -1.57 21.36
CA SER A 289 3.33 -2.99 21.53
C SER A 289 3.03 -3.59 20.16
N LEU A 290 3.98 -4.37 19.62
CA LEU A 290 3.68 -5.43 18.66
C LEU A 290 3.50 -6.72 19.46
N LEU A 291 2.39 -7.40 19.24
CA LEU A 291 2.14 -8.77 19.70
C LEU A 291 2.64 -9.76 18.66
#